data_AF-A0A442SKB9-F1
#
_entry.id   AF-A0A442SKB9-F1
#
_cell.length_a   1.000
_cell.length_b   1.000
_cell.length_c   1.000
_cell.angle_alpha   90.00
_cell.angle_beta   90.00
_cell.angle_gamma   90.00
#
_symmetry.space_group_name_H-M   'P 1'
#
loop_
_entity.id
_entity.type
_entity.pdbx_description
1 polymer ?
#
loop_
_entity_poly.entity_id
_entity_poly.type
_entity_poly.pdbx_seq_one_letter_code
_entity_poly.pdbx_strand_id
1 'polypeptide(L)'
;MKAMTDTETCLDFLFMQFDHVIMERVYLTAAARDAFTLMEISLCDDYRFTVPSVDQLLKNLVYPENDEHEVIGFVSYSKQLTDTFLQAVAAMVSAGEQSMSLLEFLRVFVSASDANHLLTIEQEQDGWFLTGSPEFERQYRTAMRFRIPEAA
;
A
#
# COMPACT_ATOMS: atom_id res chain seq x y z
N MET A 1 -1.29 0.83 26.63
CA MET A 1 -1.43 0.81 25.16
C MET A 1 -0.18 1.44 24.58
N LYS A 2 0.49 0.82 23.59
CA LYS A 2 1.71 1.37 23.00
C LYS A 2 1.30 2.43 21.97
N ALA A 3 1.90 3.62 22.01
CA ALA A 3 1.72 4.63 20.98
C ALA A 3 2.74 4.40 19.86
N MET A 4 2.29 4.51 18.62
CA MET A 4 3.11 4.43 17.42
C MET A 4 2.92 5.73 16.64
N THR A 5 4.02 6.49 16.53
CA THR A 5 4.00 7.85 15.95
C THR A 5 5.05 8.05 14.86
N ASP A 6 5.97 7.09 14.72
CA ASP A 6 7.00 7.08 13.70
C ASP A 6 6.41 6.58 12.36
N THR A 7 6.65 7.31 11.28
CA THR A 7 6.01 7.07 9.97
C THR A 7 6.38 5.71 9.40
N GLU A 8 7.67 5.40 9.32
CA GLU A 8 8.18 4.12 8.79
C GLU A 8 7.61 2.94 9.58
N THR A 9 7.72 2.99 10.91
CA THR A 9 7.18 1.94 11.79
C THR A 9 5.66 1.78 11.61
N CYS A 10 4.92 2.87 11.40
CA CYS A 10 3.47 2.80 11.19
C CYS A 10 3.11 2.20 9.83
N LEU A 11 3.83 2.54 8.75
CA LEU A 11 3.59 2.00 7.42
C LEU A 11 3.88 0.50 7.37
N ASP A 12 5.02 0.07 7.92
CA ASP A 12 5.35 -1.35 8.05
C ASP A 12 4.29 -2.11 8.84
N PHE A 13 3.85 -1.53 9.97
CA PHE A 13 2.81 -2.12 10.78
C PHE A 13 1.49 -2.25 10.00
N LEU A 14 1.08 -1.22 9.25
CA LEU A 14 -0.13 -1.23 8.44
C LEU A 14 -0.07 -2.29 7.36
N PHE A 15 0.97 -2.30 6.52
CA PHE A 15 1.09 -3.30 5.46
C PHE A 15 1.14 -4.72 6.01
N MET A 16 1.82 -4.95 7.13
CA MET A 16 1.79 -6.24 7.82
C MET A 16 0.38 -6.64 8.29
N GLN A 17 -0.39 -5.73 8.92
CA GLN A 17 -1.74 -6.07 9.37
C GLN A 17 -2.69 -6.34 8.21
N PHE A 18 -2.63 -5.52 7.16
CA PHE A 18 -3.49 -5.65 5.99
C PHE A 18 -3.05 -6.80 5.06
N ASP A 19 -1.81 -7.27 5.16
CA ASP A 19 -1.38 -8.51 4.52
C ASP A 19 -1.85 -9.75 5.30
N HIS A 20 -1.77 -9.76 6.63
CA HIS A 20 -2.02 -10.97 7.43
C HIS A 20 -3.47 -11.19 7.88
N VAL A 21 -4.25 -10.13 8.07
CA VAL A 21 -5.55 -10.22 8.76
C VAL A 21 -6.74 -10.33 7.79
N ILE A 22 -6.59 -9.84 6.57
CA ILE A 22 -7.68 -9.79 5.59
C ILE A 22 -7.60 -11.02 4.69
N MET A 23 -8.62 -11.88 4.79
CA MET A 23 -8.55 -13.28 4.36
C MET A 23 -8.60 -13.48 2.84
N GLU A 24 -8.99 -12.47 2.07
CA GLU A 24 -9.00 -12.58 0.61
C GLU A 24 -7.59 -12.47 0.06
N ARG A 25 -7.12 -13.59 -0.51
CA ARG A 25 -5.84 -13.70 -1.19
C ARG A 25 -6.05 -13.76 -2.70
N VAL A 26 -5.11 -13.18 -3.43
CA VAL A 26 -4.98 -13.32 -4.88
C VAL A 26 -3.64 -13.96 -5.21
N TYR A 27 -3.55 -14.59 -6.37
CA TYR A 27 -2.30 -15.12 -6.89
C TYR A 27 -1.68 -14.11 -7.84
N LEU A 28 -0.45 -13.73 -7.56
CA LEU A 28 0.38 -12.87 -8.41
C LEU A 28 1.61 -13.66 -8.86
N THR A 29 2.23 -13.23 -9.96
CA THR A 29 3.57 -13.74 -10.29
C THR A 29 4.57 -13.27 -9.24
N ALA A 30 5.64 -14.04 -9.01
CA ALA A 30 6.74 -13.62 -8.14
C ALA A 30 7.30 -12.24 -8.55
N ALA A 31 7.41 -11.97 -9.85
CA ALA A 31 7.90 -10.69 -10.36
C ALA A 31 6.96 -9.50 -10.04
N ALA A 32 5.64 -9.72 -10.02
CA ALA A 32 4.70 -8.70 -9.57
C ALA A 32 4.81 -8.44 -8.06
N ARG A 33 5.03 -9.49 -7.26
CA ARG A 33 5.27 -9.33 -5.81
C ARG A 33 6.56 -8.57 -5.52
N ASP A 34 7.62 -8.84 -6.27
CA ASP A 34 8.89 -8.10 -6.15
C ASP A 34 8.69 -6.62 -6.48
N ALA A 35 7.93 -6.33 -7.54
CA ALA A 35 7.60 -4.95 -7.90
C ALA A 35 6.80 -4.23 -6.80
N PHE A 36 5.79 -4.88 -6.19
CA PHE A 36 5.06 -4.32 -5.05
C PHE A 36 5.96 -4.10 -3.83
N THR A 37 6.85 -5.04 -3.53
CA THR A 37 7.83 -4.88 -2.44
C THR A 37 8.72 -3.66 -2.64
N LEU A 38 9.18 -3.41 -3.88
CA LEU A 38 9.97 -2.21 -4.19
C LEU A 38 9.16 -0.91 -4.01
N MET A 39 7.87 -0.94 -4.30
CA MET A 39 6.99 0.21 -4.08
C MET A 39 6.68 0.44 -2.58
N GLU A 40 6.57 -0.64 -1.79
CA GLU A 40 6.50 -0.54 -0.32
C GLU A 40 7.77 0.13 0.23
N ILE A 41 8.94 -0.32 -0.22
CA ILE A 41 10.23 0.27 0.17
C ILE A 41 10.29 1.76 -0.20
N SER A 42 9.87 2.14 -1.41
CA SER A 42 9.90 3.56 -1.82
C SER A 42 8.97 4.45 -0.97
N LEU A 43 7.85 3.90 -0.50
CA LEU A 43 6.94 4.60 0.42
C LEU A 43 7.57 4.82 1.80
N CYS A 44 8.37 3.87 2.29
CA CYS A 44 9.05 3.97 3.58
C CYS A 44 10.29 4.87 3.51
N ASP A 45 11.12 4.73 2.47
CA ASP A 45 12.41 5.42 2.35
C ASP A 45 12.26 6.87 1.86
N ASP A 46 11.45 7.08 0.82
CA ASP A 46 11.38 8.36 0.09
C ASP A 46 10.03 9.07 0.26
N TYR A 47 9.07 8.45 0.98
CA TYR A 47 7.68 8.92 1.10
C TYR A 47 6.99 9.15 -0.25
N ARG A 48 7.38 8.36 -1.26
CA ARG A 48 6.80 8.39 -2.61
C ARG A 48 6.49 6.98 -3.07
N PHE A 49 5.29 6.81 -3.61
CA PHE A 49 4.96 5.61 -4.37
C PHE A 49 5.51 5.76 -5.79
N THR A 50 6.53 4.98 -6.15
CA THR A 50 7.18 5.08 -7.47
C THR A 50 7.01 3.78 -8.23
N VAL A 51 6.49 3.86 -9.46
CA VAL A 51 6.34 2.68 -10.32
C VAL A 51 7.51 2.63 -11.30
N PRO A 52 8.36 1.57 -11.27
CA PRO A 52 9.50 1.48 -12.17
C PRO A 52 9.12 1.39 -13.65
N SER A 53 8.05 0.64 -13.95
CA SER A 53 7.47 0.51 -15.29
C SER A 53 6.05 -0.03 -15.21
N VAL A 54 5.07 0.79 -15.62
CA VAL A 54 3.64 0.41 -15.66
C VAL A 54 3.43 -0.78 -16.58
N ASP A 55 4.02 -0.75 -17.79
CA ASP A 55 3.86 -1.82 -18.77
C ASP A 55 4.42 -3.15 -18.27
N GLN A 56 5.58 -3.12 -17.61
CA GLN A 56 6.18 -4.32 -17.04
C GLN A 56 5.37 -4.84 -15.85
N LEU A 57 4.87 -3.94 -15.00
CA LEU A 57 3.99 -4.32 -13.90
C LEU A 57 2.72 -5.01 -14.42
N LEU A 58 2.03 -4.41 -15.40
CA LEU A 58 0.82 -5.01 -15.98
C LEU A 58 1.11 -6.36 -16.64
N LYS A 59 2.23 -6.50 -17.35
CA LYS A 59 2.68 -7.79 -17.91
C LYS A 59 2.99 -8.83 -16.84
N ASN A 60 3.52 -8.41 -15.68
CA ASN A 60 3.81 -9.33 -14.59
C ASN A 60 2.54 -9.69 -13.80
N LEU A 61 1.51 -8.83 -13.80
CA LEU A 61 0.23 -9.11 -13.17
C LEU A 61 -0.65 -10.05 -14.00
N VAL A 62 -0.61 -9.91 -15.33
CA VAL A 62 -1.33 -10.76 -16.27
C VAL A 62 -0.45 -11.96 -16.62
N TYR A 63 -0.87 -13.18 -16.25
CA TYR A 63 -0.20 -14.39 -16.72
C TYR A 63 -0.38 -14.54 -18.25
N PRO A 64 0.68 -14.53 -19.07
CA PRO A 64 0.53 -14.91 -20.46
C PRO A 64 0.30 -16.43 -20.51
N GLU A 65 -0.82 -16.88 -21.08
CA GLU A 65 -1.20 -18.30 -21.29
C GLU A 65 -0.30 -19.02 -22.33
N ASN A 66 1.03 -18.89 -22.23
CA ASN A 66 1.96 -19.49 -23.18
C ASN A 66 2.82 -20.56 -22.49
N ASP A 67 2.98 -21.69 -23.17
CA ASP A 67 3.54 -22.98 -22.70
C ASP A 67 5.00 -22.98 -22.20
N GLU A 68 5.69 -21.83 -22.13
CA GLU A 68 7.12 -21.73 -21.77
C GLU A 68 7.40 -21.22 -20.33
N HIS A 69 6.38 -20.98 -19.50
CA HIS A 69 6.50 -20.11 -18.31
C HIS A 69 6.45 -20.79 -16.93
N GLU A 70 6.67 -22.11 -16.82
CA GLU A 70 6.66 -22.85 -15.53
C GLU A 70 7.67 -22.34 -14.47
N VAL A 71 8.54 -21.37 -14.80
CA VAL A 71 9.64 -20.91 -13.93
C VAL A 71 9.29 -19.67 -13.09
N ILE A 72 8.24 -18.90 -13.45
CA ILE A 72 7.84 -17.71 -12.67
C ILE A 72 6.68 -18.12 -11.73
N GLY A 73 7.03 -18.74 -10.61
CA GLY A 73 6.06 -19.25 -9.64
C GLY A 73 5.05 -18.19 -9.18
N PHE A 74 3.88 -18.66 -8.73
CA PHE A 74 2.86 -17.80 -8.14
C PHE A 74 3.05 -17.66 -6.64
N VAL A 75 2.76 -16.48 -6.13
CA VAL A 75 2.74 -16.19 -4.69
C VAL A 75 1.36 -15.69 -4.29
N SER A 76 0.89 -16.18 -3.15
CA SER A 76 -0.33 -15.68 -2.52
C SER A 76 -0.06 -14.33 -1.88
N TYR A 77 -0.91 -13.34 -2.14
CA TYR A 77 -0.75 -12.00 -1.62
C TYR A 77 -2.11 -11.39 -1.24
N SER A 78 -2.12 -10.40 -0.34
CA SER A 78 -3.36 -9.74 0.08
C SER A 78 -4.05 -9.06 -1.09
N LYS A 79 -5.33 -9.40 -1.29
CA LYS A 79 -6.16 -8.80 -2.33
C LYS A 79 -6.29 -7.30 -2.14
N GLN A 80 -6.49 -6.84 -0.90
CA GLN A 80 -6.65 -5.41 -0.64
C GLN A 80 -5.38 -4.62 -0.95
N LEU A 81 -4.21 -5.14 -0.55
CA LEU A 81 -2.95 -4.48 -0.89
C LEU A 81 -2.73 -4.47 -2.40
N THR A 82 -3.01 -5.58 -3.06
CA THR A 82 -3.01 -5.66 -4.53
C THR A 82 -3.90 -4.58 -5.14
N ASP A 83 -5.17 -4.53 -4.75
CA ASP A 83 -6.14 -3.58 -5.28
C ASP A 83 -5.72 -2.13 -5.02
N THR A 84 -5.16 -1.83 -3.84
CA THR A 84 -4.61 -0.51 -3.50
C THR A 84 -3.47 -0.14 -4.45
N PHE A 85 -2.49 -1.01 -4.63
CA PHE A 85 -1.36 -0.75 -5.52
C PHE A 85 -1.82 -0.54 -6.96
N LEU A 86 -2.74 -1.37 -7.44
CA LEU A 86 -3.31 -1.23 -8.78
C LEU A 86 -4.11 0.07 -8.95
N GLN A 87 -4.88 0.48 -7.95
CA GLN A 87 -5.59 1.75 -7.96
C GLN A 87 -4.64 2.95 -7.97
N ALA A 88 -3.57 2.90 -7.17
CA ALA A 88 -2.54 3.95 -7.16
C ALA A 88 -1.84 4.04 -8.53
N VAL A 89 -1.47 2.90 -9.14
CA VAL A 89 -0.91 2.83 -10.50
C VAL A 89 -1.89 3.42 -11.51
N ALA A 90 -3.16 3.04 -11.47
CA ALA A 90 -4.18 3.53 -12.40
C ALA A 90 -4.39 5.05 -12.29
N ALA A 91 -4.37 5.60 -11.07
CA ALA A 91 -4.46 7.03 -10.83
C ALA A 91 -3.27 7.78 -11.44
N MET A 92 -2.04 7.29 -11.24
CA MET A 92 -0.84 7.88 -11.84
C MET A 92 -0.86 7.84 -13.36
N VAL A 93 -1.24 6.71 -13.95
CA VAL A 93 -1.39 6.59 -15.41
C VAL A 93 -2.38 7.61 -15.95
N SER A 94 -3.51 7.79 -15.26
CA SER A 94 -4.55 8.76 -15.65
C SER A 94 -4.07 10.21 -15.53
N ALA A 95 -3.22 10.49 -14.55
CA ALA A 95 -2.59 11.81 -14.35
C ALA A 95 -1.37 12.06 -15.26
N GLY A 96 -0.84 11.02 -15.91
CA GLY A 96 0.42 11.09 -16.67
C GLY A 96 1.67 11.17 -15.78
N GLU A 97 1.57 10.66 -14.55
CA GLU A 97 2.63 10.69 -13.54
C GLU A 97 3.31 9.32 -13.39
N GLN A 98 4.56 9.33 -12.91
CA GLN A 98 5.35 8.11 -12.62
C GLN A 98 5.54 7.88 -11.12
N SER A 99 5.16 8.86 -10.31
CA SER A 99 5.24 8.77 -8.85
C SER A 99 4.11 9.55 -8.21
N MET A 100 3.66 9.08 -7.06
CA MET A 100 2.59 9.65 -6.26
C MET A 100 3.13 9.94 -4.85
N SER A 101 2.68 11.03 -4.23
CA SER A 101 3.10 11.33 -2.84
C SER A 101 2.53 10.32 -1.85
N LEU A 102 3.18 10.15 -0.68
CA LEU A 102 2.64 9.30 0.38
C LEU A 102 1.23 9.70 0.80
N LEU A 103 0.92 11.01 0.85
CA LEU A 103 -0.43 11.48 1.20
C LEU A 103 -1.48 10.99 0.20
N GLU A 104 -1.20 11.10 -1.09
CA GLU A 104 -2.11 10.65 -2.15
C GLU A 104 -2.27 9.13 -2.12
N PHE A 105 -1.16 8.39 -1.92
CA PHE A 105 -1.20 6.94 -1.78
C PHE A 105 -2.06 6.53 -0.58
N LEU A 106 -1.84 7.15 0.59
CA LEU A 106 -2.63 6.87 1.79
C LEU A 106 -4.11 7.23 1.60
N ARG A 107 -4.43 8.26 0.80
CA ARG A 107 -5.84 8.55 0.44
C ARG A 107 -6.44 7.43 -0.40
N VAL A 108 -5.72 6.89 -1.37
CA VAL A 108 -6.15 5.71 -2.14
C VAL A 108 -6.35 4.52 -1.19
N PHE A 109 -5.36 4.23 -0.35
CA PHE A 109 -5.41 3.13 0.62
C PHE A 109 -6.58 3.24 1.58
N VAL A 110 -6.77 4.40 2.22
CA VAL A 110 -7.90 4.64 3.14
C VAL A 110 -9.24 4.64 2.38
N SER A 111 -9.27 5.00 1.10
CA SER A 111 -10.52 4.94 0.31
C SER A 111 -10.93 3.51 -0.08
N ALA A 112 -10.03 2.53 0.02
CA ALA A 112 -10.36 1.12 -0.17
C ALA A 112 -11.33 0.64 0.94
N SER A 113 -12.33 -0.17 0.56
CA SER A 113 -13.55 -0.42 1.35
C SER A 113 -13.31 -0.89 2.78
N ASP A 114 -12.19 -1.57 3.03
CA ASP A 114 -11.93 -2.21 4.32
C ASP A 114 -11.03 -1.33 5.22
N ALA A 115 -10.26 -0.41 4.64
CA ALA A 115 -9.42 0.53 5.39
C ALA A 115 -10.20 1.78 5.84
N ASN A 116 -11.24 2.19 5.10
CA ASN A 116 -11.97 3.44 5.34
C ASN A 116 -12.65 3.52 6.73
N HIS A 117 -13.01 2.38 7.31
CA HIS A 117 -13.66 2.28 8.62
C HIS A 117 -12.63 2.18 9.75
N LEU A 118 -11.40 1.78 9.43
CA LEU A 118 -10.35 1.51 10.39
C LEU A 118 -9.38 2.68 10.53
N LEU A 119 -9.21 3.48 9.48
CA LEU A 119 -8.19 4.51 9.36
C LEU A 119 -8.81 5.82 8.90
N THR A 120 -8.23 6.94 9.29
CA THR A 120 -8.68 8.27 8.86
C THR A 120 -7.50 9.20 8.65
N ILE A 121 -7.59 10.05 7.62
CA ILE A 121 -6.62 11.11 7.36
C ILE A 121 -7.23 12.44 7.79
N GLU A 122 -6.57 13.11 8.72
CA GLU A 122 -7.02 14.38 9.32
C GLU A 122 -6.07 15.52 8.91
N GLN A 123 -6.63 16.69 8.58
CA GLN A 123 -5.86 17.91 8.37
C GLN A 123 -5.87 18.75 9.65
N GLU A 124 -4.70 19.08 10.15
CA GLU A 124 -4.51 19.97 11.29
C GLU A 124 -3.67 21.18 10.89
N GLN A 125 -3.52 22.14 11.82
CA GLN A 125 -2.77 23.38 11.58
C GLN A 125 -1.34 23.13 11.09
N ASP A 126 -0.72 22.04 11.54
CA ASP A 126 0.67 21.71 11.27
C ASP A 126 0.86 20.56 10.28
N GLY A 127 -0.18 20.16 9.54
CA GLY A 127 -0.06 19.18 8.45
C GLY A 127 -1.11 18.07 8.46
N TRP A 128 -0.83 17.00 7.73
CA TRP A 128 -1.72 15.84 7.60
C TRP A 128 -1.29 14.71 8.52
N PHE A 129 -2.27 14.02 9.11
CA PHE A 129 -2.05 12.90 10.02
C PHE A 129 -2.86 11.69 9.58
N LEU A 130 -2.26 10.50 9.64
CA LEU A 130 -3.01 9.25 9.58
C LEU A 130 -3.29 8.77 11.00
N THR A 131 -4.54 8.45 11.30
CA THR A 131 -5.00 7.99 12.61
C THR A 131 -5.73 6.65 12.51
N GLY A 132 -5.57 5.82 13.53
CA GLY A 132 -6.37 4.61 13.71
C GLY A 132 -7.70 4.94 14.40
N SER A 133 -8.78 4.29 13.95
CA SER A 133 -10.07 4.33 14.65
C SER A 133 -9.99 3.63 16.01
N PRO A 134 -10.90 3.92 16.95
CA PRO A 134 -10.96 3.21 18.24
C PRO A 134 -11.11 1.69 18.11
N GLU A 135 -11.72 1.21 17.02
CA GLU A 135 -11.86 -0.21 16.73
C GLU A 135 -10.52 -0.83 16.34
N PHE A 136 -9.83 -0.20 15.38
CA PHE A 136 -8.48 -0.59 14.96
C PHE A 136 -7.51 -0.63 16.14
N GLU A 137 -7.46 0.45 16.93
CA GLU A 137 -6.54 0.54 18.06
C GLU A 137 -6.82 -0.49 19.15
N ARG A 138 -8.11 -0.83 19.37
CA ARG A 138 -8.51 -1.87 20.31
C ARG A 138 -8.12 -3.26 19.81
N GLN A 139 -8.38 -3.54 18.53
CA GLN A 139 -8.05 -4.82 17.90
C GLN A 139 -6.55 -5.11 18.00
N TYR A 140 -5.72 -4.10 17.70
CA TYR A 140 -4.27 -4.25 17.63
C TYR A 140 -3.51 -3.77 18.88
N ARG A 141 -4.21 -3.30 19.91
CA ARG A 141 -3.67 -2.79 21.18
C ARG A 141 -2.58 -1.70 21.00
N THR A 142 -2.68 -0.95 19.92
CA THR A 142 -1.72 0.06 19.50
C THR A 142 -2.48 1.33 19.16
N ALA A 143 -2.10 2.44 19.78
CA ALA A 143 -2.59 3.76 19.39
C ALA A 143 -1.76 4.24 18.20
N MET A 144 -2.40 4.47 17.05
CA MET A 144 -1.69 4.81 15.82
C MET A 144 -2.03 6.23 15.41
N ARG A 145 -1.00 7.08 15.39
CA ARG A 145 -1.12 8.44 14.90
C ARG A 145 0.25 8.94 14.46
N PHE A 146 0.46 9.10 13.16
CA PHE A 146 1.69 9.66 12.64
C PHE A 146 1.41 10.82 11.69
N ARG A 147 2.36 11.77 11.66
CA ARG A 147 2.35 12.89 10.72
C ARG A 147 2.82 12.38 9.37
N ILE A 148 2.03 12.62 8.32
CA ILE A 148 2.40 12.30 6.95
C ILE A 148 3.45 13.34 6.51
N PRO A 149 4.69 12.93 6.18
CA PRO A 149 5.71 13.83 5.66
C PRO A 149 5.25 14.49 4.36
N GLU A 150 5.58 15.77 4.21
CA GLU A 150 5.50 16.40 2.90
C GLU A 150 6.62 15.82 2.03
N ALA A 151 6.31 15.47 0.78
CA ALA A 151 7.35 15.02 -0.14
C ALA A 151 8.37 16.15 -0.33
N ALA A 152 9.65 15.85 -0.10
CA ALA A 152 10.76 16.78 -0.26
C ALA A 152 10.99 17.17 -1.74
#